data_AF-A0A939DAL0-F1
#
_entry.id   AF-A0A939DAL0-F1
#
_cell.length_a   1.000
_cell.length_b   1.000
_cell.length_c   1.000
_cell.angle_alpha   90.00
_cell.angle_beta   90.00
_cell.angle_gamma   90.00
#
_symmetry.space_group_name_H-M   'P 1'
#
loop_
_entity.id
_entity.type
_entity.pdbx_description
1 polymer ?
#
loop_
_entity_poly.entity_id
_entity_poly.type
_entity_poly.pdbx_seq_one_letter_code
_entity_poly.pdbx_strand_id
1 'polypeptide(L)'
;MAYNWTSDLETGNGTIDEQHKQLIAAINNLLEACSQGKGRDILKETTAFLYDYTAKHFADEEKLQIASQYPDYANHKQYHEGFKKVVREIMQQLNEEGPTLLLVGKVNSSIGGWLINHIKKEDVKVATHIRSKQS
;
A
#
# COMPACT_ATOMS: atom_id res chain seq x y z
N MET A 1 10.25 -14.00 3.49
CA MET A 1 10.02 -13.00 4.56
C MET A 1 8.58 -12.55 4.45
N ALA A 2 7.88 -12.34 5.57
CA ALA A 2 6.54 -11.78 5.62
C ALA A 2 6.59 -10.44 6.35
N TYR A 3 5.76 -9.50 5.92
CA TYR A 3 5.56 -8.24 6.62
C TYR A 3 4.58 -8.44 7.76
N ASN A 4 4.99 -8.08 8.98
CA ASN A 4 4.14 -8.22 10.15
C ASN A 4 3.48 -6.88 10.47
N TRP A 5 2.20 -6.92 10.81
CA TRP A 5 1.55 -5.79 11.46
C TRP A 5 2.10 -5.62 12.87
N THR A 6 2.52 -4.40 13.19
CA THR A 6 3.10 -4.04 14.49
C THR A 6 2.50 -2.72 14.95
N SER A 7 2.51 -2.46 16.26
CA SER A 7 1.87 -1.26 16.83
C SER A 7 2.50 0.05 16.35
N ASP A 8 3.73 0.04 15.85
CA ASP A 8 4.36 1.21 15.20
C ASP A 8 3.72 1.60 13.86
N LEU A 9 2.84 0.76 13.30
CA LEU A 9 2.07 1.05 12.09
C LEU A 9 0.67 1.64 12.39
N GLU A 10 0.30 1.71 13.67
CA GLU A 10 -1.04 2.17 14.07
C GLU A 10 -1.18 3.68 13.92
N THR A 11 -2.19 4.05 13.13
CA THR A 11 -2.56 5.43 12.89
C THR A 11 -3.50 5.96 13.96
N GLY A 12 -4.14 5.07 14.73
CA GLY A 12 -5.20 5.41 15.68
C GLY A 12 -6.55 5.66 15.01
N ASN A 13 -6.64 5.54 13.68
CA ASN A 13 -7.89 5.48 12.95
C ASN A 13 -8.15 4.03 12.56
N GLY A 14 -9.13 3.40 13.23
CA GLY A 14 -9.43 1.98 13.04
C GLY A 14 -9.75 1.59 11.59
N THR A 15 -10.32 2.50 10.79
CA THR A 15 -10.59 2.24 9.37
C THR A 15 -9.29 2.18 8.56
N ILE A 16 -8.38 3.12 8.79
CA ILE A 16 -7.08 3.17 8.09
C ILE A 16 -6.21 1.98 8.51
N ASP A 17 -6.18 1.66 9.81
CA ASP A 17 -5.40 0.54 10.32
C ASP A 17 -5.89 -0.81 9.76
N GLU A 18 -7.21 -0.98 9.59
CA GLU A 18 -7.76 -2.16 8.94
C GLU A 18 -7.40 -2.22 7.44
N GLN A 19 -7.42 -1.07 6.75
CA GLN A 19 -6.99 -0.99 5.36
C GLN A 19 -5.51 -1.38 5.20
N HIS A 20 -4.63 -0.91 6.07
CA HIS A 20 -3.22 -1.32 6.07
C HIS A 20 -3.05 -2.82 6.26
N LYS A 21 -3.76 -3.42 7.23
CA LYS A 21 -3.71 -4.87 7.47
C LYS A 21 -4.10 -5.67 6.23
N GLN A 22 -5.15 -5.24 5.52
CA GLN A 22 -5.58 -5.92 4.29
C GLN A 22 -4.54 -5.80 3.16
N LEU A 23 -3.93 -4.63 2.99
CA LEU A 23 -2.86 -4.46 2.01
C LEU A 23 -1.63 -5.31 2.34
N ILE A 24 -1.22 -5.34 3.61
CA ILE A 24 -0.11 -6.17 4.10
C ILE A 24 -0.41 -7.66 3.87
N ALA A 25 -1.63 -8.10 4.16
CA ALA A 25 -2.06 -9.48 3.92
C ALA A 25 -1.96 -9.85 2.43
N ALA A 26 -2.42 -8.99 1.52
CA ALA A 26 -2.31 -9.23 0.09
C ALA A 26 -0.85 -9.37 -0.39
N ILE A 27 0.05 -8.52 0.10
CA ILE A 27 1.49 -8.60 -0.21
C ILE A 27 2.09 -9.90 0.35
N ASN A 28 1.73 -10.28 1.58
CA ASN A 28 2.21 -11.52 2.19
C ASN A 28 1.74 -12.75 1.45
N ASN A 29 0.49 -12.77 0.99
CA ASN A 29 -0.05 -13.87 0.18
C ASN A 29 0.75 -14.02 -1.13
N LEU A 30 1.11 -12.90 -1.78
CA LEU A 30 1.99 -12.92 -2.94
C LEU A 30 3.36 -13.49 -2.62
N LEU A 31 4.00 -13.01 -1.55
CA LEU A 31 5.30 -13.49 -1.08
C LEU A 31 5.29 -15.00 -0.79
N GLU A 32 4.24 -15.49 -0.15
CA GLU A 32 4.07 -16.91 0.14
C GLU A 32 3.94 -17.72 -1.15
N ALA A 33 3.07 -17.31 -2.08
CA ALA A 33 2.94 -18.00 -3.36
C ALA A 33 4.27 -18.00 -4.15
N CYS A 34 5.03 -16.91 -4.10
CA CYS A 34 6.37 -16.85 -4.68
C CYS A 34 7.30 -17.90 -4.09
N SER A 35 7.29 -18.07 -2.77
CA SER A 35 8.10 -19.08 -2.07
C SER A 35 7.74 -20.52 -2.45
N GLN A 36 6.50 -20.75 -2.89
CA GLN A 36 6.01 -22.04 -3.37
C GLN A 36 6.14 -22.22 -4.89
N GLY A 37 6.74 -21.26 -5.61
CA GLY A 37 6.83 -21.29 -7.09
C GLY A 37 5.52 -20.95 -7.82
N LYS A 38 4.49 -20.49 -7.09
CA LYS A 38 3.14 -20.15 -7.57
C LYS A 38 2.88 -18.66 -7.70
N GLY A 39 3.91 -17.81 -7.55
CA GLY A 39 3.76 -16.35 -7.55
C GLY A 39 3.08 -15.80 -8.81
N ARG A 40 3.28 -16.46 -9.96
CA ARG A 40 2.64 -16.10 -11.24
C ARG A 40 1.13 -16.34 -11.25
N ASP A 41 0.67 -17.37 -10.54
CA ASP A 41 -0.73 -17.82 -10.55
C ASP A 41 -1.65 -16.77 -9.90
N ILE A 42 -1.15 -16.10 -8.85
CA ILE A 42 -1.91 -15.10 -8.09
C ILE A 42 -1.52 -13.66 -8.40
N LEU A 43 -0.53 -13.44 -9.29
CA LEU A 43 0.01 -12.11 -9.57
C LEU A 43 -1.07 -11.16 -10.10
N LYS A 44 -1.94 -11.65 -10.97
CA LYS A 44 -3.01 -10.87 -11.59
C LYS A 44 -4.07 -10.45 -10.59
N GLU A 45 -4.55 -11.39 -9.79
CA GLU A 45 -5.51 -11.13 -8.73
C GLU A 45 -4.93 -10.14 -7.71
N THR A 46 -3.68 -10.38 -7.27
CA THR A 46 -3.03 -9.52 -6.27
C THR A 46 -2.82 -8.10 -6.81
N THR A 47 -2.36 -7.95 -8.06
CA THR A 47 -2.12 -6.63 -8.65
C THR A 47 -3.44 -5.86 -8.86
N ALA A 48 -4.51 -6.54 -9.29
CA ALA A 48 -5.83 -5.93 -9.41
C ALA A 48 -6.36 -5.47 -8.04
N PHE A 49 -6.27 -6.33 -7.02
CA PHE A 49 -6.62 -5.96 -5.65
C PHE A 49 -5.82 -4.74 -5.17
N LEU A 50 -4.49 -4.75 -5.34
CA LEU A 50 -3.64 -3.65 -4.92
C LEU A 50 -4.00 -2.35 -5.64
N TYR A 51 -4.33 -2.40 -6.93
CA TYR A 51 -4.74 -1.23 -7.69
C TYR A 51 -6.01 -0.59 -7.13
N ASP A 52 -7.08 -1.37 -6.97
CA ASP A 52 -8.37 -0.86 -6.50
C ASP A 52 -8.31 -0.45 -5.02
N TYR A 53 -7.67 -1.30 -4.20
CA TYR A 53 -7.68 -1.11 -2.75
C TYR A 53 -6.76 0.01 -2.30
N THR A 54 -5.61 0.22 -2.96
CA THR A 54 -4.75 1.38 -2.64
C THR A 54 -5.39 2.69 -3.09
N ALA A 55 -6.11 2.71 -4.22
CA ALA A 55 -6.85 3.90 -4.65
C ALA A 55 -7.93 4.30 -3.62
N LYS A 56 -8.67 3.31 -3.10
CA LYS A 56 -9.65 3.53 -2.02
C LYS A 56 -8.97 4.02 -0.74
N HIS A 57 -7.93 3.32 -0.30
CA HIS A 57 -7.21 3.63 0.93
C HIS A 57 -6.64 5.06 0.92
N PHE A 58 -5.94 5.44 -0.14
CA PHE A 58 -5.42 6.79 -0.30
C PHE A 58 -6.52 7.85 -0.31
N ALA A 59 -7.67 7.57 -0.93
CA ALA A 59 -8.80 8.51 -0.92
C ALA A 59 -9.38 8.71 0.48
N ASP A 60 -9.44 7.66 1.30
CA ASP A 60 -9.91 7.75 2.68
C ASP A 60 -8.91 8.46 3.59
N GLU A 61 -7.61 8.21 3.41
CA GLU A 61 -6.56 8.90 4.14
C GLU A 61 -6.48 10.39 3.76
N GLU A 62 -6.53 10.72 2.46
CA GLU A 62 -6.54 12.10 1.99
C GLU A 62 -7.72 12.89 2.58
N LYS A 63 -8.92 12.29 2.67
CA LYS A 63 -10.07 12.92 3.34
C LYS A 63 -9.79 13.17 4.82
N LEU A 64 -9.16 12.20 5.51
CA LEU A 64 -8.80 12.33 6.92
C LEU A 64 -7.76 13.43 7.14
N GLN A 65 -6.76 13.52 6.27
CA GLN A 65 -5.73 14.57 6.29
C GLN A 65 -6.36 15.96 6.08
N ILE A 66 -7.28 16.12 5.12
CA ILE A 66 -8.01 17.38 4.90
C ILE A 66 -8.85 17.74 6.13
N ALA A 67 -9.62 16.79 6.66
CA ALA A 67 -10.50 17.03 7.82
C ALA A 67 -9.72 17.40 9.09
N SER A 68 -8.53 16.83 9.27
CA SER A 68 -7.62 17.15 10.37
C SER A 68 -6.72 18.36 10.11
N GLN A 69 -6.81 18.99 8.92
CA GLN A 69 -5.93 20.05 8.46
C GLN A 69 -4.45 19.68 8.61
N TYR A 70 -4.09 18.49 8.13
CA TYR A 70 -2.72 18.00 8.14
C TYR A 70 -1.83 18.91 7.26
N PRO A 71 -0.76 19.50 7.80
CA PRO A 71 0.01 20.54 7.11
C PRO A 71 0.74 20.06 5.87
N ASP A 72 1.15 18.77 5.81
CA ASP A 72 1.94 18.22 4.71
C ASP A 72 1.09 17.41 3.70
N TYR A 73 -0.24 17.62 3.69
CA TYR A 73 -1.18 16.90 2.81
C TYR A 73 -0.77 16.95 1.33
N ALA A 74 -0.30 18.11 0.84
CA ALA A 74 0.06 18.27 -0.57
C ALA A 74 1.21 17.36 -0.99
N ASN A 75 2.25 17.24 -0.15
CA ASN A 75 3.39 16.36 -0.39
C ASN A 75 2.98 14.89 -0.23
N HIS A 76 2.21 14.57 0.81
CA HIS A 76 1.71 13.22 1.04
C HIS A 76 0.90 12.70 -0.17
N LYS A 77 -0.01 13.53 -0.72
CA LYS A 77 -0.76 13.20 -1.93
C LYS A 77 0.13 12.94 -3.15
N GLN A 78 1.27 13.61 -3.28
CA GLN A 78 2.21 13.33 -4.37
C GLN A 78 2.81 11.92 -4.27
N TYR A 79 3.06 11.42 -3.05
CA TYR A 79 3.47 10.03 -2.83
C TYR A 79 2.40 9.05 -3.32
N HIS A 80 1.12 9.30 -3.01
CA HIS A 80 0.01 8.48 -3.49
C HIS A 80 -0.08 8.45 -5.02
N GLU A 81 -0.01 9.61 -5.68
CA GLU A 81 -0.08 9.68 -7.14
C GLU A 81 1.08 8.97 -7.82
N GLY A 82 2.29 9.10 -7.25
CA GLY A 82 3.47 8.35 -7.69
C GLY A 82 3.26 6.83 -7.61
N PHE A 83 2.73 6.36 -6.49
CA PHE A 83 2.45 4.93 -6.31
C PHE A 83 1.35 4.43 -7.26
N LYS A 84 0.23 5.16 -7.39
CA LYS A 84 -0.84 4.81 -8.34
C LYS A 84 -0.31 4.70 -9.77
N LYS A 85 0.66 5.53 -10.16
CA LYS A 85 1.33 5.42 -11.47
C LYS A 85 2.13 4.12 -11.59
N VAL A 86 2.93 3.77 -10.59
CA VAL A 86 3.71 2.52 -10.58
C VAL A 86 2.81 1.29 -10.68
N VAL A 87 1.69 1.25 -9.94
CA VAL A 87 0.74 0.12 -10.02
C VAL A 87 0.12 0.03 -11.42
N ARG A 88 -0.26 1.17 -12.03
CA ARG A 88 -0.78 1.17 -13.42
C ARG A 88 0.22 0.63 -14.43
N GLU A 89 1.49 1.04 -14.33
CA GLU A 89 2.55 0.54 -15.22
C GLU A 89 2.73 -0.97 -15.08
N ILE A 90 2.67 -1.50 -13.86
CA ILE A 90 2.73 -2.94 -13.60
C ILE A 90 1.51 -3.65 -14.20
N MET A 91 0.30 -3.13 -14.03
CA MET A 91 -0.91 -3.71 -14.62
C MET A 91 -0.84 -3.74 -16.15
N GLN A 92 -0.34 -2.67 -16.77
CA GLN A 92 -0.16 -2.62 -18.21
C GLN A 92 0.81 -3.69 -18.69
N GLN A 93 1.99 -3.79 -18.08
CA GLN A 93 2.97 -4.82 -18.40
C GLN A 93 2.41 -6.23 -18.19
N LEU A 94 1.63 -6.44 -17.13
CA LEU A 94 0.98 -7.71 -16.87
C LEU A 94 -0.04 -8.07 -17.96
N ASN A 95 -0.78 -7.10 -18.50
CA ASN A 95 -1.73 -7.32 -19.58
C ASN A 95 -1.04 -7.60 -20.93
N GLU A 96 0.11 -6.98 -21.17
CA GLU A 96 0.87 -7.12 -22.42
C GLU A 96 1.73 -8.40 -22.44
N GLU A 97 2.44 -8.68 -21.36
CA GLU A 97 3.45 -9.74 -21.28
C GLU A 97 2.98 -10.99 -20.51
N GLY A 98 1.86 -10.88 -19.78
CA GLY A 98 1.41 -11.92 -18.86
C GLY A 98 2.24 -11.97 -17.56
N PRO A 99 1.96 -12.92 -16.65
CA PRO A 99 2.64 -13.00 -15.37
C PRO A 99 4.06 -13.57 -15.52
N THR A 100 5.06 -12.69 -15.60
CA THR A 100 6.48 -13.07 -15.66
C THR A 100 7.14 -13.07 -14.28
N LEU A 101 8.23 -13.82 -14.10
CA LEU A 101 9.02 -13.79 -12.86
C LEU A 101 9.59 -12.38 -12.58
N LEU A 102 9.90 -11.63 -13.63
CA LEU A 102 10.36 -10.25 -13.52
C LEU A 102 9.26 -9.36 -12.90
N LEU A 103 8.02 -9.50 -13.36
CA LEU A 103 6.88 -8.75 -12.82
C LEU A 103 6.56 -9.15 -11.38
N VAL A 104 6.67 -10.43 -11.03
CA VAL A 104 6.54 -10.89 -9.65
C VAL A 104 7.55 -10.15 -8.75
N GLY A 105 8.82 -10.11 -9.15
CA GLY A 105 9.86 -9.39 -8.40
C GLY A 105 9.56 -7.89 -8.29
N LYS A 106 9.12 -7.26 -9.39
CA LYS A 106 8.77 -5.84 -9.45
C LYS A 106 7.59 -5.49 -8.54
N VAL A 107 6.52 -6.29 -8.53
CA VAL A 107 5.40 -6.09 -7.59
C VAL A 107 5.91 -6.15 -6.15
N ASN A 108 6.71 -7.16 -5.84
CA ASN A 108 7.18 -7.34 -4.47
C ASN A 108 8.08 -6.17 -3.99
N SER A 109 9.03 -5.74 -4.82
CA SER A 109 9.94 -4.63 -4.46
C SER A 109 9.27 -3.26 -4.53
N SER A 110 8.52 -2.99 -5.61
CA SER A 110 8.00 -1.65 -5.91
C SER A 110 6.67 -1.37 -5.22
N ILE A 111 5.82 -2.38 -5.02
CA ILE A 111 4.55 -2.20 -4.30
C ILE A 111 4.74 -2.56 -2.84
N GLY A 112 5.20 -3.78 -2.55
CA GLY A 112 5.36 -4.26 -1.17
C GLY A 112 6.32 -3.38 -0.34
N GLY A 113 7.52 -3.18 -0.85
CA GLY A 113 8.54 -2.36 -0.20
C GLY A 113 8.11 -0.89 -0.01
N TRP A 114 7.49 -0.30 -1.03
CA TRP A 114 7.03 1.09 -0.96
C TRP A 114 5.92 1.24 0.08
N LEU A 115 4.91 0.39 0.06
CA LEU A 115 3.75 0.50 0.95
C LEU A 115 4.17 0.43 2.43
N ILE A 116 5.01 -0.55 2.77
CA ILE A 116 5.49 -0.69 4.16
C ILE A 116 6.31 0.51 4.58
N ASN A 117 7.16 1.04 3.69
CA ASN A 117 7.95 2.23 3.99
C ASN A 117 7.07 3.49 4.10
N HIS A 118 6.02 3.60 3.30
CA HIS A 118 5.07 4.71 3.33
C HIS A 118 4.29 4.70 4.65
N ILE A 119 3.67 3.57 5.02
CA ILE A 119 2.96 3.42 6.30
C ILE A 119 3.86 3.81 7.48
N LYS A 120 5.09 3.27 7.51
CA LYS A 120 6.03 3.51 8.62
C LYS A 120 6.51 4.95 8.73
N LYS A 121 6.56 5.70 7.63
CA LYS A 121 7.22 7.02 7.60
C LYS A 121 6.26 8.18 7.43
N GLU A 122 5.22 8.01 6.63
CA GLU A 122 4.31 9.09 6.26
C GLU A 122 2.99 8.98 7.03
N ASP A 123 2.34 7.83 7.04
CA ASP A 123 1.02 7.65 7.67
C ASP A 123 1.12 7.78 9.20
N VAL A 124 2.23 7.35 9.79
CA VAL A 124 2.54 7.57 11.22
C VAL A 124 2.67 9.06 11.58
N LYS A 125 3.13 9.91 10.65
CA LYS A 125 3.16 11.37 10.89
C LYS A 125 1.74 11.95 10.91
N VAL A 126 0.88 11.48 10.00
CA VAL A 126 -0.54 11.86 9.97
C VAL A 126 -1.22 11.45 11.27
N ALA A 127 -1.00 10.21 11.71
CA ALA A 127 -1.46 9.70 12.98
C ALA A 127 -1.06 10.55 14.18
N THR A 128 0.22 10.96 14.22
CA THR A 128 0.77 11.79 15.30
C THR A 128 0.11 13.17 15.34
N HIS A 129 -0.14 13.78 14.17
CA HIS A 129 -0.87 15.05 14.07
C HIS A 129 -2.34 14.94 14.50
N ILE A 130 -3.01 13.84 14.15
CA ILE A 130 -4.41 13.63 14.56
C ILE A 130 -4.51 13.45 16.07
N ARG A 131 -3.60 12.65 16.67
CA ARG A 131 -3.56 12.44 18.12
C ARG A 131 -3.32 13.75 18.89
N SER A 132 -2.44 14.62 18.40
CA SER A 132 -2.17 15.91 19.06
C SER A 132 -3.35 16.89 19.01
N LYS A 133 -4.29 16.73 18.07
CA LYS A 133 -5.53 17.53 17.99
C LYS A 133 -6.68 17.00 18.84
N GLN A 134 -6.61 15.76 19.33
CA GLN A 134 -7.62 15.15 20.20
C GLN A 134 -7.28 15.29 21.71
N SER A 135 -6.12 15.86 22.01
CA SER A 135 -5.65 16.19 23.38
C SER A 135 -6.04 17.62 23.74
#